data_AF-A0A925E5S8-F1
#
_entry.id   AF-A0A925E5S8-F1
#
_cell.length_a   1.000
_cell.length_b   1.000
_cell.length_c   1.000
_cell.angle_alpha   90.00
_cell.angle_beta   90.00
_cell.angle_gamma   90.00
#
_symmetry.space_group_name_H-M   'P 1'
#
loop_
_entity.id
_entity.type
_entity.pdbx_description
1 polymer ?
#
loop_
_entity_poly.entity_id
_entity_poly.type
_entity_poly.pdbx_seq_one_letter_code
_entity_poly.pdbx_strand_id
1 'polypeptide(L)'
;MADPKGWEPDPQHPRRRPPWIKVKAPSGAEYEKVHELMRSKTLHTVCEEAQCPNIGECWGRGTATFLMMGDTCTRSCGFCDIKTGRPSPLDWAEPNRIADSVRAMGLRHVVITSVNRDERADGGAPIFAMVIKRIRQLQPGCSIEVLIPDFKGNEVALKIVMDAQPEILNHNVETVPRLF
;
A
#
# COMPACT_ATOMS: atom_id res chain seq x y z
N MET A 1 8.51 -10.38 -29.77
CA MET A 1 9.77 -10.88 -30.33
C MET A 1 10.90 -10.21 -29.56
N ALA A 2 11.72 -10.99 -28.85
CA ALA A 2 12.87 -10.46 -28.12
C ALA A 2 13.93 -9.99 -29.11
N ASP A 3 14.54 -8.84 -28.83
CA ASP A 3 15.68 -8.31 -29.59
C ASP A 3 16.87 -9.28 -29.47
N PRO A 4 17.38 -9.84 -30.58
CA PRO A 4 18.50 -10.78 -30.55
C PRO A 4 19.83 -10.18 -30.07
N LYS A 5 19.93 -8.86 -29.83
CA LYS A 5 21.18 -8.20 -29.39
C LYS A 5 21.26 -7.84 -27.90
N GLY A 6 20.20 -8.06 -27.12
CA GLY A 6 20.16 -7.55 -25.74
C GLY A 6 19.97 -6.04 -25.72
N TRP A 7 19.07 -5.55 -24.88
CA TRP A 7 18.84 -4.12 -24.76
C TRP A 7 19.94 -3.47 -23.93
N GLU A 8 20.48 -2.35 -24.43
CA GLU A 8 21.41 -1.51 -23.70
C GLU A 8 20.73 -0.17 -23.33
N PRO A 9 20.97 0.36 -22.10
CA PRO A 9 20.51 1.68 -21.73
C PRO A 9 21.06 2.75 -22.68
N ASP A 10 20.21 3.66 -23.13
CA ASP A 10 20.65 4.81 -23.94
C ASP A 10 21.43 5.80 -23.05
N PRO A 11 22.74 5.99 -23.27
CA PRO A 11 23.55 6.89 -22.42
C PRO A 11 23.13 8.36 -22.55
N GLN A 12 22.51 8.75 -23.67
CA GLN A 12 22.00 10.10 -23.90
C GLN A 12 20.65 10.32 -23.21
N HIS A 13 19.92 9.24 -22.94
CA HIS A 13 18.62 9.27 -22.27
C HIS A 13 18.58 8.27 -21.10
N PRO A 14 19.38 8.49 -20.03
CA PRO A 14 19.54 7.52 -18.94
C PRO A 14 18.25 7.25 -18.15
N ARG A 15 17.23 8.11 -18.30
CA ARG A 15 15.90 7.93 -17.69
C ARG A 15 14.92 7.15 -18.57
N ARG A 16 15.28 6.84 -19.81
CA ARG A 16 14.38 6.13 -20.73
C ARG A 16 14.26 4.68 -20.26
N ARG A 17 13.04 4.31 -19.86
CA ARG A 17 12.74 2.94 -19.45
C ARG A 17 12.89 1.99 -20.65
N PRO A 18 13.34 0.75 -20.41
CA PRO A 18 13.41 -0.27 -21.45
C PRO A 18 12.02 -0.56 -22.04
N PRO A 19 11.95 -1.03 -23.30
CA PRO A 19 10.68 -1.16 -24.03
C PRO A 19 9.69 -2.14 -23.41
N TRP A 20 10.14 -3.10 -22.59
CA TRP A 20 9.27 -4.04 -21.89
C TRP A 20 8.63 -3.45 -20.61
N ILE A 21 9.14 -2.35 -20.07
CA ILE A 21 8.53 -1.65 -18.92
C ILE A 21 7.54 -0.61 -19.47
N LYS A 22 6.42 -1.10 -19.98
CA LYS A 22 5.32 -0.29 -20.51
C LYS A 22 3.98 -0.87 -20.08
N VAL A 23 3.12 -0.01 -19.55
CA VAL A 23 1.74 -0.34 -19.17
C VAL A 23 0.76 0.51 -19.98
N LYS A 24 -0.50 0.08 -20.03
CA LYS A 24 -1.59 0.91 -20.56
C LYS A 24 -1.97 1.95 -19.51
N ALA A 25 -2.28 3.17 -19.96
CA ALA A 25 -2.80 4.19 -19.06
C ALA A 25 -4.13 3.71 -18.44
N PRO A 26 -4.35 3.97 -17.14
CA PRO A 26 -5.62 3.67 -16.50
C PRO A 26 -6.74 4.43 -17.23
N SER A 27 -7.81 3.71 -17.59
CA SER A 27 -8.96 4.26 -18.29
C SER A 27 -10.18 3.37 -18.05
N GLY A 28 -11.37 3.94 -18.15
CA GLY A 28 -12.65 3.24 -18.04
C GLY A 28 -13.43 3.56 -16.77
N ALA A 29 -14.73 3.26 -16.79
CA ALA A 29 -15.68 3.65 -15.74
C ALA A 29 -15.35 3.07 -14.36
N GLU A 30 -14.81 1.85 -14.29
CA GLU A 30 -14.41 1.22 -13.02
C GLU A 30 -13.24 1.96 -12.35
N TYR A 31 -12.26 2.43 -13.15
CA TYR A 31 -11.16 3.23 -12.61
C TYR A 31 -11.67 4.56 -12.06
N GLU A 32 -12.49 5.29 -12.83
CA GLU A 32 -13.05 6.57 -12.41
C GLU A 32 -13.91 6.44 -11.13
N LYS A 33 -14.75 5.42 -11.07
CA LYS A 33 -15.58 5.14 -9.89
C LYS A 33 -14.75 4.91 -8.63
N VAL A 34 -13.68 4.13 -8.74
CA VAL A 34 -12.78 3.88 -7.61
C VAL A 34 -12.00 5.15 -7.24
N HIS A 35 -11.53 5.90 -8.24
CA HIS A 35 -10.82 7.15 -8.03
C HIS A 35 -11.69 8.18 -7.27
N GLU A 36 -12.94 8.37 -7.69
CA GLU A 36 -13.90 9.24 -7.00
C GLU A 36 -14.17 8.76 -5.57
N LEU A 37 -14.32 7.45 -5.36
CA LEU A 37 -14.52 6.87 -4.04
C LEU A 37 -13.35 7.17 -3.09
N MET A 38 -12.10 6.98 -3.54
CA MET A 38 -10.92 7.26 -2.72
C MET A 38 -10.87 8.73 -2.28
N ARG A 39 -11.20 9.66 -3.19
CA ARG A 39 -11.27 11.10 -2.90
C ARG A 39 -12.38 11.45 -1.91
N SER A 40 -13.54 10.79 -2.01
CA SER A 40 -14.69 11.05 -1.13
C SER A 40 -14.48 10.63 0.34
N LYS A 41 -13.53 9.72 0.61
CA LYS A 41 -13.30 9.13 1.93
C LYS A 41 -12.04 9.67 2.64
N THR A 42 -11.33 10.61 2.02
CA THR A 42 -10.06 11.16 2.53
C THR A 42 -9.10 10.03 2.90
N LEU A 43 -8.89 9.10 1.97
CA LEU A 43 -7.97 7.97 2.13
C LEU A 43 -6.76 8.15 1.23
N HIS A 44 -5.66 7.54 1.63
CA HIS A 44 -4.46 7.42 0.82
C HIS A 44 -4.33 5.99 0.29
N THR A 45 -3.82 5.85 -0.92
CA THR A 45 -3.47 4.54 -1.50
C THR A 45 -2.01 4.56 -1.92
N VAL A 46 -1.28 3.47 -1.68
CA VAL A 46 0.07 3.32 -2.27
C VAL A 46 -0.02 3.35 -3.79
N CYS A 47 -1.13 2.88 -4.35
CA CYS A 47 -1.39 2.92 -5.79
C CYS A 47 -1.23 4.34 -6.36
N GLU A 48 -1.73 5.36 -5.67
CA GLU A 48 -1.63 6.76 -6.08
C GLU A 48 -0.33 7.41 -5.59
N GLU A 49 -0.01 7.28 -4.29
CA GLU A 49 1.13 7.97 -3.68
C GLU A 49 2.49 7.49 -4.25
N ALA A 50 2.59 6.22 -4.63
CA ALA A 50 3.78 5.64 -5.27
C ALA A 50 3.69 5.59 -6.81
N GLN A 51 2.71 6.29 -7.41
CA GLN A 51 2.54 6.39 -8.88
C GLN A 51 2.52 5.02 -9.57
N CYS A 52 1.76 4.07 -9.02
CA CYS A 52 1.81 2.68 -9.44
C CYS A 52 1.32 2.52 -10.89
N PRO A 53 2.14 1.98 -11.81
CA PRO A 53 1.74 1.78 -13.20
C PRO A 53 0.62 0.73 -13.36
N ASN A 54 0.37 -0.08 -12.33
CA ASN A 54 -0.60 -1.19 -12.37
C ASN A 54 -1.98 -0.82 -11.81
N ILE A 55 -2.21 0.44 -11.41
CA ILE A 55 -3.43 0.89 -10.70
C ILE A 55 -4.73 0.48 -11.41
N GLY A 56 -4.81 0.67 -12.73
CA GLY A 56 -6.01 0.34 -13.50
C GLY A 56 -6.27 -1.18 -13.57
N GLU A 57 -5.22 -1.99 -13.67
CA GLU A 57 -5.34 -3.45 -13.69
C GLU A 57 -5.76 -3.99 -12.32
N CYS A 58 -5.10 -3.53 -11.25
CA CYS A 58 -5.40 -3.96 -9.88
C CYS A 58 -6.86 -3.65 -9.51
N TRP A 59 -7.29 -2.41 -9.71
CA TRP A 59 -8.65 -1.99 -9.39
C TRP A 59 -9.70 -2.76 -10.21
N GLY A 60 -9.45 -2.96 -11.52
CA GLY A 60 -10.33 -3.76 -12.37
C GLY A 60 -10.42 -5.25 -11.97
N ARG A 61 -9.42 -5.78 -11.27
CA ARG A 61 -9.43 -7.15 -10.73
C ARG A 61 -10.07 -7.26 -9.35
N GLY A 62 -10.57 -6.16 -8.78
CA GLY A 62 -11.18 -6.14 -7.45
C GLY A 62 -10.14 -6.30 -6.35
N THR A 63 -9.00 -5.62 -6.49
CA THR A 63 -7.99 -5.45 -5.43
C THR A 63 -7.45 -4.02 -5.38
N ALA A 64 -7.03 -3.58 -4.20
CA ALA A 64 -6.39 -2.29 -3.98
C ALA A 64 -5.47 -2.35 -2.75
N THR A 65 -4.48 -1.46 -2.73
CA THR A 65 -3.55 -1.30 -1.60
C THR A 65 -3.81 0.04 -0.92
N PHE A 66 -4.29 0.00 0.33
CA PHE A 66 -4.52 1.20 1.13
C PHE A 66 -3.24 1.57 1.89
N LEU A 67 -2.90 2.86 1.88
CA LEU A 67 -1.85 3.44 2.73
C LEU A 67 -2.54 4.11 3.91
N MET A 68 -2.36 3.57 5.11
CA MET A 68 -2.96 4.13 6.32
C MET A 68 -1.96 4.95 7.15
N MET A 69 -2.49 5.66 8.15
CA MET A 69 -1.75 6.54 9.07
C MET A 69 -1.18 7.81 8.41
N GLY A 70 -1.77 8.20 7.27
CA GLY A 70 -1.40 9.40 6.50
C GLY A 70 -0.47 9.11 5.32
N ASP A 71 0.05 10.19 4.72
CA ASP A 71 0.94 10.20 3.55
C ASP A 71 2.39 10.57 3.88
N THR A 72 2.68 10.77 5.17
CA THR A 72 3.97 11.26 5.66
C THR A 72 4.60 10.24 6.60
N CYS A 73 5.77 9.75 6.24
CA CYS A 73 6.54 8.74 6.94
C CYS A 73 7.62 9.35 7.83
N THR A 74 7.86 8.75 9.01
CA THR A 74 8.96 9.14 9.89
C THR A 74 10.35 8.74 9.38
N ARG A 75 10.41 7.96 8.28
CA ARG A 75 11.65 7.47 7.66
C ARG A 75 11.78 7.97 6.21
N SER A 76 13.01 7.96 5.71
CA SER A 76 13.40 8.38 4.36
C SER A 76 14.14 7.27 3.62
N CYS A 77 13.44 6.19 3.25
CA CYS A 77 14.03 5.13 2.43
C CYS A 77 14.36 5.70 1.04
N GLY A 78 15.60 5.53 0.56
CA GLY A 78 16.07 6.19 -0.67
C GLY A 78 15.37 5.79 -1.98
N PHE A 79 14.57 4.72 -1.95
CA PHE A 79 13.76 4.24 -3.08
C PHE A 79 12.27 4.56 -2.95
N CYS A 80 11.82 5.10 -1.82
CA CYS A 80 10.40 5.26 -1.51
C CYS A 80 9.93 6.68 -1.84
N ASP A 81 8.83 6.79 -2.58
CA ASP A 81 8.25 8.08 -3.02
C ASP A 81 7.29 8.71 -1.97
N ILE A 82 7.06 8.02 -0.84
CA ILE A 82 6.23 8.57 0.25
C ILE A 82 6.96 9.74 0.92
N LYS A 83 6.22 10.82 1.23
CA LYS A 83 6.78 12.02 1.87
C LYS A 83 7.45 11.66 3.20
N THR A 84 8.63 12.19 3.46
CA THR A 84 9.26 12.11 4.79
C THR A 84 8.94 13.36 5.60
N GLY A 85 8.61 13.18 6.88
CA GLY A 85 8.39 14.30 7.78
C GLY A 85 7.78 13.89 9.12
N ARG A 86 7.23 14.88 9.83
CA ARG A 86 6.44 14.64 11.05
C ARG A 86 4.99 14.34 10.66
N PRO A 87 4.46 13.13 10.91
CA PRO A 87 3.10 12.81 10.56
C PRO A 87 2.08 13.59 11.41
N SER A 88 0.87 13.75 10.88
CA SER A 88 -0.28 14.21 11.67
C SER A 88 -0.65 13.20 12.78
N PRO A 89 -1.44 13.64 13.79
CA PRO A 89 -2.01 12.72 14.77
C PRO A 89 -2.72 11.54 14.12
N LEU A 90 -2.67 10.37 14.76
CA LEU A 90 -3.38 9.20 14.27
C LEU A 90 -4.89 9.45 14.24
N ASP A 91 -5.50 9.09 13.12
CA ASP A 91 -6.94 9.06 12.98
C ASP A 91 -7.50 7.68 13.33
N TRP A 92 -8.09 7.58 14.52
CA TRP A 92 -8.69 6.34 15.01
C TRP A 92 -9.99 5.95 14.29
N ALA A 93 -10.56 6.83 13.45
CA ALA A 93 -11.70 6.53 12.61
C ALA A 93 -11.32 6.05 11.20
N GLU A 94 -10.04 6.14 10.81
CA GLU A 94 -9.52 5.65 9.52
C GLU A 94 -9.88 4.18 9.23
N PRO A 95 -9.82 3.23 10.20
CA PRO A 95 -10.23 1.85 9.96
C PRO A 95 -11.66 1.68 9.43
N ASN A 96 -12.60 2.53 9.87
CA ASN A 96 -13.97 2.49 9.41
C ASN A 96 -14.07 2.93 7.95
N ARG A 97 -13.36 4.00 7.58
CA ARG A 97 -13.38 4.52 6.20
C ARG A 97 -12.73 3.56 5.23
N ILE A 98 -11.64 2.90 5.63
CA ILE A 98 -11.00 1.85 4.83
C ILE A 98 -12.00 0.70 4.60
N ALA A 99 -12.59 0.16 5.66
CA ALA A 99 -13.53 -0.97 5.54
C ALA A 99 -14.79 -0.62 4.73
N ASP A 100 -15.31 0.61 4.87
CA ASP A 100 -16.40 1.10 4.02
C ASP A 100 -16.00 1.15 2.54
N SER A 101 -14.76 1.55 2.25
CA SER A 101 -14.25 1.62 0.87
C SER A 101 -14.07 0.22 0.30
N VAL A 102 -13.48 -0.72 1.06
CA VAL A 102 -13.35 -2.14 0.70
C VAL A 102 -14.71 -2.74 0.33
N ARG A 103 -15.74 -2.48 1.14
CA ARG A 103 -17.12 -2.90 0.87
C ARG A 103 -17.72 -2.22 -0.36
N ALA A 104 -17.61 -0.89 -0.47
CA ALA A 104 -18.17 -0.12 -1.58
C ALA A 104 -17.57 -0.52 -2.94
N MET A 105 -16.29 -0.93 -2.94
CA MET A 105 -15.59 -1.45 -4.12
C MET A 105 -15.85 -2.93 -4.38
N GLY A 106 -16.48 -3.65 -3.44
CA GLY A 106 -16.67 -5.10 -3.55
C GLY A 106 -15.35 -5.87 -3.68
N LEU A 107 -14.28 -5.41 -3.00
CA LEU A 107 -12.97 -6.05 -3.12
C LEU A 107 -13.02 -7.50 -2.62
N ARG A 108 -12.35 -8.39 -3.36
CA ARG A 108 -12.18 -9.80 -2.96
C ARG A 108 -10.87 -10.03 -2.21
N HIS A 109 -9.89 -9.18 -2.47
CA HIS A 109 -8.59 -9.19 -1.81
C HIS A 109 -8.12 -7.75 -1.59
N VAL A 110 -7.66 -7.43 -0.39
CA VAL A 110 -7.18 -6.10 -0.03
C VAL A 110 -5.81 -6.20 0.63
N VAL A 111 -4.91 -5.29 0.24
CA VAL A 111 -3.61 -5.11 0.89
C VAL A 111 -3.67 -3.86 1.75
N ILE A 112 -3.28 -3.97 3.01
CA ILE A 112 -3.18 -2.85 3.95
C ILE A 112 -1.71 -2.62 4.27
N THR A 113 -1.23 -1.40 4.06
CA THR A 113 0.12 -0.99 4.45
C THR A 113 0.08 0.39 5.09
N SER A 114 1.17 0.81 5.72
CA SER A 114 1.25 2.08 6.42
C SER A 114 2.57 2.77 6.19
N VAL A 115 2.57 4.08 6.46
CA VAL A 115 3.81 4.79 6.75
C VAL A 115 4.41 4.31 8.07
N ASN A 116 5.70 4.58 8.31
CA ASN A 116 6.30 4.38 9.63
C ASN A 116 5.81 5.45 10.61
N ARG A 117 5.50 5.01 11.84
CA ARG A 117 5.06 5.84 12.98
C ARG A 117 6.01 5.69 14.16
N ASP A 118 7.28 6.00 13.92
CA ASP A 118 8.37 5.79 14.89
C ASP A 118 8.24 6.63 16.17
N GLU A 119 7.40 7.67 16.15
CA GLU A 119 7.07 8.49 17.32
C GLU A 119 6.14 7.78 18.32
N ARG A 120 5.62 6.60 17.96
CA ARG A 120 4.80 5.75 18.85
C ARG A 120 5.56 4.50 19.26
N ALA A 121 5.39 4.09 20.52
CA ALA A 121 5.97 2.86 21.05
C ALA A 121 5.44 1.59 20.36
N ASP A 122 4.18 1.62 19.90
CA ASP A 122 3.51 0.50 19.22
C ASP A 122 3.63 0.54 17.69
N GLY A 123 4.29 1.57 17.13
CA GLY A 123 4.44 1.78 15.69
C GLY A 123 3.12 1.84 14.91
N GLY A 124 1.97 2.02 15.58
CA GLY A 124 0.65 2.00 14.96
C GLY A 124 -0.01 0.62 14.81
N ALA A 125 0.59 -0.46 15.32
CA ALA A 125 0.03 -1.82 15.23
C ALA A 125 -1.46 -1.97 15.60
N PRO A 126 -2.03 -1.26 16.59
CA PRO A 126 -3.46 -1.33 16.89
C PRO A 126 -4.37 -0.94 15.70
N ILE A 127 -3.94 -0.04 14.83
CA ILE A 127 -4.74 0.36 13.66
C ILE A 127 -4.79 -0.75 12.61
N PHE A 128 -3.69 -1.46 12.35
CA PHE A 128 -3.70 -2.65 11.50
C PHE A 128 -4.76 -3.65 12.01
N ALA A 129 -4.75 -3.95 13.31
CA ALA A 129 -5.69 -4.88 13.92
C ALA A 129 -7.16 -4.40 13.81
N MET A 130 -7.42 -3.10 14.00
CA MET A 130 -8.76 -2.53 13.84
C MET A 130 -9.24 -2.59 12.40
N VAL A 131 -8.37 -2.30 11.42
CA VAL A 131 -8.69 -2.37 9.98
C VAL A 131 -9.09 -3.80 9.61
N ILE A 132 -8.28 -4.80 9.99
CA ILE A 132 -8.55 -6.21 9.71
C ILE A 132 -9.94 -6.60 10.25
N LYS A 133 -10.20 -6.30 11.53
CA LYS A 133 -11.47 -6.61 12.19
C LYS A 133 -12.65 -5.91 11.49
N ARG A 134 -12.47 -4.66 11.09
CA ARG A 134 -13.55 -3.86 10.49
C ARG A 134 -13.87 -4.30 9.07
N ILE A 135 -12.85 -4.61 8.26
CA ILE A 135 -13.02 -5.20 6.93
C ILE A 135 -13.78 -6.52 7.03
N ARG A 136 -13.36 -7.41 7.94
CA ARG A 136 -14.00 -8.72 8.13
C ARG A 136 -15.49 -8.59 8.52
N GLN A 137 -15.84 -7.57 9.30
CA GLN A 137 -17.23 -7.28 9.66
C GLN A 137 -18.06 -6.76 8.48
N LEU A 138 -17.50 -5.85 7.68
CA LEU A 138 -18.26 -5.15 6.64
C LEU A 138 -18.23 -5.86 5.27
N GLN A 139 -17.20 -6.65 5.00
CA GLN A 139 -17.03 -7.41 3.77
C GLN A 139 -16.56 -8.84 4.09
N PRO A 140 -17.45 -9.71 4.58
CA PRO A 140 -17.14 -11.11 4.83
C PRO A 140 -16.62 -11.80 3.57
N GLY A 141 -15.55 -12.59 3.69
CA GLY A 141 -14.94 -13.32 2.58
C GLY A 141 -13.88 -12.55 1.77
N CYS A 142 -13.64 -11.27 2.07
CA CYS A 142 -12.48 -10.56 1.56
C CYS A 142 -11.21 -11.06 2.26
N SER A 143 -10.19 -11.50 1.50
CA SER A 143 -8.89 -11.82 2.07
C SER A 143 -8.06 -10.55 2.29
N ILE A 144 -7.34 -10.51 3.40
CA ILE A 144 -6.64 -9.34 3.91
C ILE A 144 -5.15 -9.69 4.02
N GLU A 145 -4.36 -9.02 3.20
CA GLU A 145 -2.90 -8.98 3.34
C GLU A 145 -2.49 -7.73 4.10
N VAL A 146 -1.52 -7.87 5.00
CA VAL A 146 -0.87 -6.72 5.64
C VAL A 146 0.60 -6.67 5.21
N LEU A 147 1.02 -5.53 4.65
CA LEU A 147 2.43 -5.20 4.42
C LEU A 147 2.87 -4.24 5.52
N ILE A 148 3.53 -4.79 6.54
CA ILE A 148 3.84 -4.07 7.79
C ILE A 148 5.22 -3.40 7.77
N PRO A 149 5.39 -2.30 8.51
CA PRO A 149 6.73 -1.83 8.89
C PRO A 149 7.41 -2.83 9.84
N ASP A 150 8.69 -2.61 10.12
CA ASP A 150 9.46 -3.47 11.03
C ASP A 150 9.07 -3.32 12.52
N PHE A 151 8.25 -2.31 12.85
CA PHE A 151 7.93 -1.91 14.23
C PHE A 151 9.18 -1.75 15.14
N LYS A 152 10.35 -1.46 14.56
CA LYS A 152 11.67 -1.50 15.24
C LYS A 152 11.95 -2.83 15.96
N GLY A 153 11.42 -3.95 15.46
CA GLY A 153 11.54 -5.26 16.08
C GLY A 153 10.66 -5.47 17.32
N ASN A 154 9.64 -4.63 17.54
CA ASN A 154 8.74 -4.78 18.68
C ASN A 154 7.81 -6.00 18.51
N GLU A 155 8.10 -7.08 19.22
CA GLU A 155 7.31 -8.32 19.20
C GLU A 155 5.86 -8.13 19.69
N VAL A 156 5.62 -7.21 20.63
CA VAL A 156 4.27 -6.91 21.12
C VAL A 156 3.44 -6.25 20.01
N ALA A 157 4.05 -5.32 19.26
CA ALA A 157 3.41 -4.68 18.11
C ALA A 157 3.09 -5.71 17.01
N LEU A 158 4.05 -6.58 16.67
CA LEU A 158 3.82 -7.68 15.72
C LEU A 158 2.70 -8.60 16.18
N LYS A 159 2.70 -8.98 17.46
CA LYS A 159 1.67 -9.84 18.05
C LYS A 159 0.28 -9.22 17.96
N ILE A 160 0.12 -7.91 18.16
CA ILE A 160 -1.17 -7.22 18.00
C ILE A 160 -1.72 -7.40 16.58
N VAL A 161 -0.87 -7.29 15.55
CA VAL A 161 -1.27 -7.49 14.15
C VAL A 161 -1.63 -8.95 13.90
N MET A 162 -0.80 -9.88 14.36
CA MET A 162 -1.01 -11.32 14.15
C MET A 162 -2.25 -11.86 14.87
N ASP A 163 -2.56 -11.36 16.06
CA ASP A 163 -3.76 -11.72 16.81
C ASP A 163 -5.05 -11.26 16.11
N ALA A 164 -4.97 -10.31 15.18
CA ALA A 164 -6.09 -9.95 14.30
C ALA A 164 -6.29 -10.94 13.14
N GLN A 165 -5.33 -11.86 12.94
CA GLN A 165 -5.35 -12.95 11.98
C GLN A 165 -5.51 -12.47 10.52
N PRO A 166 -4.58 -11.66 9.97
CA PRO A 166 -4.58 -11.41 8.53
C PRO A 166 -4.34 -12.73 7.78
N GLU A 167 -4.90 -12.87 6.58
CA GLU A 167 -4.68 -14.06 5.76
C GLU A 167 -3.24 -14.14 5.24
N ILE A 168 -2.59 -12.99 5.02
CA ILE A 168 -1.19 -12.89 4.61
C ILE A 168 -0.48 -11.81 5.44
N LEU A 169 0.65 -12.17 6.05
CA LEU A 169 1.61 -11.23 6.61
C LEU A 169 2.76 -11.04 5.62
N ASN A 170 3.02 -9.80 5.26
CA ASN A 170 4.11 -9.40 4.37
C ASN A 170 5.00 -8.35 5.06
N HIS A 171 6.30 -8.46 4.83
CA HIS A 171 7.31 -7.49 5.23
C HIS A 171 8.45 -7.54 4.21
N ASN A 172 8.72 -6.42 3.55
CA ASN A 172 9.76 -6.37 2.55
C ASN A 172 11.12 -6.09 3.19
N VAL A 173 12.11 -6.92 2.86
CA VAL A 173 13.53 -6.65 3.14
C VAL A 173 14.18 -5.71 2.11
N GLU A 174 13.50 -5.52 0.97
CA GLU A 174 13.80 -4.58 -0.12
C GLU A 174 15.10 -4.83 -0.91
N THR A 175 16.23 -5.03 -0.24
CA THR A 175 17.53 -5.16 -0.92
C THR A 175 18.49 -6.06 -0.13
N VAL A 176 19.66 -6.31 -0.71
CA VAL A 176 20.73 -7.12 -0.10
C VAL A 176 21.46 -6.34 1.00
N PRO A 177 22.07 -7.00 2.00
CA PRO A 177 22.68 -6.34 3.15
C PRO A 177 23.74 -5.26 2.83
N ARG A 178 24.45 -5.39 1.70
CA ARG A 178 25.48 -4.40 1.30
C ARG A 178 24.87 -3.08 0.79
N LEU A 179 23.58 -3.09 0.44
CA LEU A 179 22.86 -1.95 -0.14
C LEU A 179 21.70 -1.46 0.75
N PHE A 180 21.43 -2.15 1.87
CA PHE A 180 20.41 -1.77 2.84
C PHE A 180 20.94 -0.68 3.76
#